data_AF-A0A1V4H8U3-F1
#
_entry.id   AF-A0A1V4H8U3-F1
#
_cell.length_a   1.000
_cell.length_b   1.000
_cell.length_c   1.000
_cell.angle_alpha   90.00
_cell.angle_beta   90.00
_cell.angle_gamma   90.00
#
_symmetry.space_group_name_H-M   'P 1'
#
loop_
_entity.id
_entity.type
_entity.pdbx_description
1 polymer ?
#
loop_
_entity_poly.entity_id
_entity_poly.type
_entity_poly.pdbx_seq_one_letter_code
_entity_poly.pdbx_strand_id
1 'polypeptide(L)'
;MNILRKKAYNILIYQAFLDIKNSGELSEETFNRNMRIAHAFHNLAESVATEFKDFNEENFWCVIDSLEVQYDLYHYKKIFNEMVNGLNGEE
;
A
#
# COMPACT_ATOMS: atom_id res chain seq x y z
N MET A 1 -8.57 -11.99 -8.54
CA MET A 1 -7.17 -11.51 -8.48
C MET A 1 -6.20 -12.68 -8.37
N ASN A 2 -5.04 -12.64 -9.05
CA ASN A 2 -4.05 -13.72 -9.04
C ASN A 2 -3.19 -13.74 -7.76
N ILE A 3 -2.49 -14.86 -7.50
CA ILE A 3 -1.70 -15.09 -6.27
C ILE A 3 -0.56 -14.07 -6.11
N LEU A 4 0.14 -13.72 -7.20
CA LEU A 4 1.26 -12.77 -7.16
C LEU A 4 0.82 -11.39 -6.69
N ARG A 5 -0.29 -10.89 -7.25
CA ARG A 5 -0.89 -9.61 -6.87
C ARG A 5 -1.38 -9.62 -5.43
N LYS A 6 -2.06 -10.70 -5.00
CA LYS A 6 -2.48 -10.86 -3.60
C LYS A 6 -1.27 -10.77 -2.64
N LYS A 7 -0.16 -11.44 -2.97
CA LYS A 7 1.08 -11.34 -2.20
C LYS A 7 1.67 -9.93 -2.21
N ALA A 8 1.69 -9.27 -3.36
CA ALA A 8 2.16 -7.90 -3.48
C ALA A 8 1.37 -6.94 -2.57
N TYR A 9 0.04 -7.06 -2.52
CA TYR A 9 -0.79 -6.27 -1.61
C TYR A 9 -0.51 -6.50 -0.13
N ASN A 10 -0.29 -7.75 0.28
CA ASN A 10 0.13 -8.04 1.66
C ASN A 10 1.46 -7.35 2.01
N ILE A 11 2.39 -7.29 1.05
CA ILE A 11 3.66 -6.59 1.23
C ILE A 11 3.45 -5.08 1.33
N LEU A 12 2.53 -4.49 0.55
CA LEU A 12 2.26 -3.06 0.68
C LEU A 12 1.68 -2.69 2.05
N ILE A 13 0.83 -3.54 2.64
CA ILE A 13 0.35 -3.32 4.03
C ILE A 13 1.53 -3.28 5.01
N TYR A 14 2.48 -4.21 4.87
CA TYR A 14 3.69 -4.22 5.67
C TYR A 14 4.52 -2.93 5.48
N GLN A 15 4.72 -2.48 4.23
CA GLN A 15 5.46 -1.25 3.94
C GLN A 15 4.77 -0.01 4.53
N ALA A 16 3.44 0.07 4.45
CA ALA A 16 2.68 1.16 5.05
C ALA A 16 2.89 1.24 6.58
N PHE A 17 2.96 0.11 7.26
CA PHE A 17 3.27 0.08 8.69
C PHE A 17 4.71 0.51 8.99
N LEU A 18 5.67 0.17 8.12
CA LEU A 18 7.04 0.67 8.26
C LEU A 18 7.08 2.20 8.10
N ASP A 19 6.37 2.77 7.13
CA ASP A 19 6.32 4.22 6.91
C ASP A 19 5.67 4.99 8.06
N ILE A 20 4.64 4.42 8.66
CA ILE A 20 4.00 4.99 9.85
C ILE A 20 4.96 4.89 11.04
N LYS A 21 5.56 3.72 11.26
CA LYS A 21 6.51 3.47 12.36
C LYS A 21 7.75 4.35 12.28
N ASN A 22 8.29 4.56 11.07
CA ASN A 22 9.52 5.29 10.82
C ASN A 22 9.26 6.76 10.41
N SER A 23 8.10 7.31 10.76
CA SER A 23 7.65 8.65 10.35
C SER A 23 8.37 9.81 11.06
N GLY A 24 9.28 9.52 11.99
CA GLY A 24 10.08 10.52 12.69
C GLY A 24 9.37 11.11 13.92
N GLU A 25 9.61 12.39 14.18
CA GLU A 25 9.03 13.09 15.32
C GLU A 25 7.52 13.32 15.16
N LEU A 26 6.82 13.32 16.30
CA LEU A 26 5.39 13.60 16.32
C LEU A 26 5.15 15.09 16.07
N SER A 27 4.55 15.38 14.91
CA SER A 27 4.01 16.69 14.54
C SER A 27 2.58 16.52 14.01
N GLU A 28 1.83 17.61 13.89
CA GLU A 28 0.51 17.58 13.27
C GLU A 28 0.57 17.10 11.81
N GLU A 29 1.61 17.50 11.08
CA GLU A 29 1.84 17.05 9.69
C GLU A 29 2.09 15.55 9.62
N THR A 30 3.00 15.04 10.45
CA THR A 30 3.33 13.61 10.54
C THR A 30 2.11 12.80 10.95
N PHE A 31 1.33 13.29 11.92
CA PHE A 31 0.09 12.66 12.37
C PHE A 31 -0.93 12.56 11.23
N ASN A 32 -1.19 13.68 10.54
CA ASN A 32 -2.14 13.72 9.42
C ASN A 32 -1.72 12.81 8.27
N ARG A 33 -0.43 12.81 7.90
CA ARG A 33 0.15 11.88 6.92
C ARG A 33 -0.11 10.44 7.34
N ASN A 34 0.28 10.07 8.55
CA ASN A 34 0.16 8.69 9.05
C ASN A 34 -1.30 8.22 9.09
N MET A 35 -2.23 9.07 9.50
CA MET A 35 -3.66 8.73 9.54
C MET A 35 -4.22 8.47 8.13
N ARG A 36 -3.80 9.24 7.13
CA ARG A 36 -4.22 9.02 5.74
C ARG A 36 -3.65 7.73 5.15
N ILE A 37 -2.37 7.44 5.41
CA ILE A 37 -1.75 6.16 5.04
C ILE A 37 -2.50 5.01 5.72
N ALA A 38 -2.67 5.08 7.04
CA ALA A 38 -3.34 4.05 7.82
C ALA A 38 -4.76 3.77 7.30
N HIS A 39 -5.51 4.80 6.95
CA HIS A 39 -6.86 4.65 6.39
C HIS A 39 -6.84 3.93 5.03
N ALA A 40 -5.98 4.35 4.10
CA ALA A 40 -5.87 3.70 2.79
C ALA A 40 -5.50 2.21 2.90
N PHE A 41 -4.55 1.89 3.79
CA PHE A 41 -4.07 0.52 3.98
C PHE A 41 -4.96 -0.33 4.89
N HIS A 42 -5.80 0.28 5.74
CA HIS A 42 -6.88 -0.41 6.45
C HIS A 42 -7.89 -1.00 5.46
N ASN A 43 -8.32 -0.21 4.47
CA ASN A 43 -9.26 -0.67 3.44
C ASN A 43 -8.67 -1.80 2.58
N LEU A 44 -7.36 -1.74 2.32
CA LEU A 44 -6.64 -2.84 1.68
C LEU A 44 -6.61 -4.10 2.57
N ALA A 45 -6.37 -3.96 3.87
CA ALA A 45 -6.38 -5.08 4.81
C ALA A 45 -7.76 -5.73 4.94
N GLU A 46 -8.84 -4.95 4.94
CA GLU A 46 -10.21 -5.47 4.86
C GLU A 46 -10.44 -6.25 3.57
N SER A 47 -9.96 -5.73 2.44
CA SER A 47 -10.00 -6.42 1.16
C SER A 47 -9.23 -7.76 1.20
N VAL A 48 -8.07 -7.80 1.85
CA VAL A 48 -7.31 -9.04 2.06
C VAL A 48 -8.11 -10.04 2.90
N ALA A 49 -8.71 -9.61 4.00
CA ALA A 49 -9.49 -10.45 4.91
C ALA A 49 -10.73 -11.07 4.24
N THR A 50 -11.25 -10.40 3.20
CA THR A 50 -12.41 -10.84 2.41
C THR A 50 -12.01 -11.49 1.08
N GLU A 51 -10.75 -11.91 0.95
CA GLU A 51 -10.17 -12.52 -0.26
C GLU A 51 -10.33 -11.67 -1.54
N PHE A 52 -10.45 -10.35 -1.39
CA PHE A 52 -10.63 -9.34 -2.43
C PHE A 52 -11.97 -9.43 -3.17
N LYS A 53 -13.03 -9.93 -2.52
CA LYS A 53 -14.35 -10.16 -3.13
C LYS A 53 -14.93 -8.91 -3.83
N ASP A 54 -14.71 -7.72 -3.26
CA ASP A 54 -15.23 -6.45 -3.78
C ASP A 54 -14.12 -5.38 -3.88
N PHE A 55 -12.87 -5.81 -4.00
CA PHE A 55 -11.73 -4.88 -4.04
C PHE A 55 -11.73 -4.07 -5.34
N ASN A 56 -11.99 -2.77 -5.22
CA ASN A 56 -11.82 -1.83 -6.31
C ASN A 56 -10.35 -1.38 -6.39
N GLU A 57 -9.58 -2.11 -7.19
CA GLU A 57 -8.15 -1.88 -7.36
C GLU A 57 -7.84 -0.50 -7.96
N GLU A 58 -8.62 -0.04 -8.95
CA GLU A 58 -8.41 1.27 -9.57
C GLU A 58 -8.55 2.39 -8.54
N ASN A 59 -9.62 2.34 -7.73
CA ASN A 59 -9.84 3.30 -6.66
C ASN A 59 -8.72 3.26 -5.61
N PHE A 60 -8.24 2.07 -5.24
CA PHE A 60 -7.08 1.95 -4.35
C PHE A 60 -5.87 2.69 -4.93
N TRP A 61 -5.52 2.46 -6.19
CA TRP A 61 -4.38 3.12 -6.82
C TRP A 61 -4.58 4.62 -6.99
N CYS A 62 -5.79 5.11 -7.27
CA CYS A 62 -6.07 6.55 -7.27
C CYS A 62 -5.82 7.19 -5.90
N VAL A 63 -6.20 6.51 -4.81
CA VAL A 63 -5.90 6.97 -3.45
C VAL A 63 -4.40 6.98 -3.19
N ILE A 64 -3.69 5.91 -3.55
CA ILE A 64 -2.23 5.83 -3.38
C ILE A 64 -1.53 6.93 -4.19
N ASP A 65 -1.85 7.10 -5.47
CA ASP A 65 -1.26 8.14 -6.32
C ASP A 65 -1.46 9.55 -5.70
N SER A 66 -2.62 9.81 -5.09
CA SER A 66 -2.86 11.07 -4.35
C SER A 66 -1.98 11.20 -3.10
N LEU A 67 -1.73 10.12 -2.36
CA LEU A 67 -0.84 10.13 -1.19
C LEU A 67 0.62 10.27 -1.59
N GLU A 68 1.04 9.63 -2.68
CA GLU A 68 2.40 9.72 -3.21
C GLU A 68 2.72 11.18 -3.58
N VAL A 69 1.83 11.86 -4.28
CA VAL A 69 1.99 13.29 -4.63
C VAL A 69 2.00 14.18 -3.38
N GLN A 70 1.15 13.89 -2.40
CA GLN A 70 1.03 14.73 -1.21
C GLN A 70 2.20 14.58 -0.23
N TYR A 71 2.79 13.38 -0.14
CA TYR A 71 3.71 13.00 0.93
C TYR A 71 5.03 12.41 0.46
N ASP A 72 5.35 12.48 -0.83
CA ASP A 72 6.60 11.97 -1.42
C ASP A 72 6.80 10.46 -1.18
N LEU A 73 5.74 9.67 -1.32
CA LEU A 73 5.70 8.22 -1.03
C LEU A 73 5.81 7.33 -2.27
N TYR A 74 6.63 7.71 -3.25
CA TYR A 74 6.69 7.09 -4.60
C TYR A 74 7.17 5.62 -4.68
N HIS A 75 7.19 4.89 -3.58
CA HIS A 75 7.73 3.53 -3.52
C HIS A 75 6.65 2.44 -3.57
N TYR A 76 5.38 2.70 -3.25
CA TYR A 76 4.36 1.65 -3.18
C TYR A 76 4.12 0.99 -4.55
N LYS A 77 3.94 1.81 -5.59
CA LYS A 77 3.74 1.31 -6.96
C LYS A 77 4.95 0.56 -7.49
N LYS A 78 6.15 1.03 -7.14
CA LYS A 78 7.41 0.37 -7.47
C LYS A 78 7.50 -1.02 -6.82
N ILE A 79 7.31 -1.12 -5.51
CA ILE A 79 7.35 -2.38 -4.77
C ILE A 79 6.31 -3.36 -5.31
N PHE A 80 5.09 -2.88 -5.59
CA PHE A 80 4.05 -3.72 -6.18
C PHE A 80 4.47 -4.32 -7.52
N ASN A 81 4.99 -3.48 -8.42
CA ASN A 81 5.44 -3.92 -9.74
C ASN A 81 6.62 -4.88 -9.65
N GLU A 82 7.58 -4.64 -8.75
CA GLU A 82 8.70 -5.55 -8.48
C GLU A 82 8.21 -6.92 -8.01
N MET A 83 7.21 -6.95 -7.12
CA MET A 83 6.64 -8.22 -6.65
C MET A 83 5.84 -8.95 -7.72
N VAL A 84 5.09 -8.22 -8.55
CA VAL A 84 4.28 -8.82 -9.63
C VAL A 84 5.16 -9.31 -10.78
N ASN A 85 6.23 -8.59 -11.12
CA ASN A 85 7.11 -8.92 -12.25
C ASN A 85 8.30 -9.80 -11.86
N GLY A 86 8.84 -9.65 -10.65
CA GLY A 86 9.99 -10.41 -10.14
C GLY A 86 9.69 -11.87 -9.83
N LEU A 87 8.43 -12.21 -9.54
CA LEU A 87 8.00 -13.60 -9.32
C LEU A 87 7.85 -14.42 -10.63
N ASN A 88 8.09 -13.82 -11.80
CA ASN A 88 8.16 -14.54 -13.09
C ASN A 88 9.61 -14.93 -13.47
N GLY A 89 10.61 -14.65 -12.62
CA GLY A 89 12.03 -14.88 -12.89
C GLY A 89 12.64 -16.08 -12.14
N GLU A 90 11.84 -16.88 -11.44
CA GLU A 90 12.27 -18.06 -10.66
C GLU A 90 11.72 -19.38 -11.24
N GLU A 91 11.72 -19.53 -12.57
CA GLU A 91 11.52 -20.83 -13.26
C GLU A 91 12.80 -21.31 -13.95
#